data_AF-A0A292QAB6-F1
#
_entry.id   AF-A0A292QAB6-F1
#
_cell.length_a   1.000
_cell.length_b   1.000
_cell.length_c   1.000
_cell.angle_alpha   90.00
_cell.angle_beta   90.00
_cell.angle_gamma   90.00
#
_symmetry.space_group_name_H-M   'P 1'
#
loop_
_entity.id
_entity.type
_entity.pdbx_description
1 polymer ?
#
loop_
_entity_poly.entity_id
_entity_poly.type
_entity_poly.pdbx_seq_one_letter_code
_entity_poly.pdbx_strand_id
1 'polypeptide(L)'
;MLQYKGKHGESEAVHRRVLEGSEKILGPDHPDTLTSVNNLATVLKTQGKYDESEVMHRHALEGREKILGPDHPKTQLSANNLARL
;
A
#
# COMPACT_ATOMS: atom_id res chain seq x y z
N MET A 1 11.88 3.60 -24.86
CA MET A 1 11.74 3.70 -23.38
C MET A 1 10.44 4.36 -22.89
N LEU A 2 9.53 4.83 -23.75
CA LEU A 2 8.31 5.54 -23.31
C LEU A 2 7.16 4.62 -22.82
N GLN A 3 7.07 3.39 -23.30
CA GLN A 3 5.93 2.51 -22.95
C GLN A 3 5.92 2.03 -21.48
N TYR A 4 7.09 1.88 -20.85
CA TYR A 4 7.17 1.46 -19.45
C TYR A 4 6.71 2.56 -18.49
N LYS A 5 7.07 3.83 -18.75
CA LYS A 5 6.66 4.96 -17.91
C LYS A 5 5.14 5.22 -17.99
N GLY A 6 4.51 5.00 -19.14
CA GLY A 6 3.06 5.16 -19.31
C GLY A 6 2.23 4.15 -18.50
N LYS A 7 2.60 2.86 -18.55
CA LYS A 7 1.88 1.79 -17.82
C LYS A 7 1.98 1.93 -16.30
N HIS A 8 3.09 2.47 -15.79
CA HIS A 8 3.29 2.62 -14.34
C HIS A 8 2.39 3.73 -13.76
N GLY A 9 2.18 4.82 -14.49
CA GLY A 9 1.26 5.89 -14.08
C GLY A 9 -0.20 5.47 -14.07
N GLU A 10 -0.63 4.67 -15.05
CA GLU A 10 -1.99 4.10 -15.08
C GLU A 10 -2.23 3.15 -13.89
N SER A 11 -1.24 2.33 -13.53
CA SER A 11 -1.33 1.44 -12.37
C SER A 11 -1.52 2.21 -11.06
N GLU A 12 -0.75 3.27 -10.83
CA GLU A 12 -0.89 4.11 -9.64
C GLU A 12 -2.26 4.77 -9.56
N ALA A 13 -2.74 5.34 -10.67
CA ALA A 13 -4.04 6.00 -10.72
C ALA A 13 -5.19 5.03 -10.38
N VAL A 14 -5.13 3.80 -10.90
CA VAL A 14 -6.10 2.76 -10.56
C VAL A 14 -6.04 2.40 -9.07
N HIS A 15 -4.85 2.21 -8.51
CA HIS A 15 -4.70 1.88 -7.09
C HIS A 15 -5.17 3.00 -6.16
N ARG A 16 -4.91 4.27 -6.49
CA ARG A 16 -5.45 5.42 -5.72
C ARG A 16 -6.97 5.46 -5.75
N ARG A 17 -7.60 5.22 -6.90
CA ARG A 17 -9.07 5.18 -7.02
C ARG A 17 -9.69 4.02 -6.22
N VAL A 18 -9.04 2.85 -6.22
CA VAL A 18 -9.48 1.70 -5.42
C VAL A 18 -9.34 2.00 -3.92
N LEU A 19 -8.26 2.66 -3.52
CA LEU A 19 -8.04 3.06 -2.13
C LEU A 19 -9.13 4.04 -1.66
N GLU A 20 -9.40 5.11 -2.41
CA GLU A 20 -10.44 6.08 -2.09
C GLU A 20 -11.82 5.42 -1.94
N GLY A 21 -12.16 4.51 -2.84
CA GLY A 21 -13.40 3.74 -2.76
C GLY A 21 -13.46 2.85 -1.51
N SER A 22 -12.35 2.18 -1.18
CA SER A 22 -12.25 1.31 0.00
C SER A 22 -12.36 2.10 1.30
N GLU A 23 -11.67 3.24 1.41
CA GLU A 23 -11.75 4.14 2.56
C GLU A 23 -13.17 4.65 2.78
N LYS A 24 -13.87 5.00 1.70
CA LYS A 24 -15.25 5.51 1.77
C LYS A 24 -16.27 4.45 2.19
N ILE A 25 -16.10 3.21 1.73
CA ILE A 25 -17.08 2.13 1.94
C ILE A 25 -16.79 1.36 3.24
N LEU A 26 -15.52 1.06 3.50
CA LEU A 26 -15.09 0.16 4.58
C LEU A 26 -14.42 0.90 5.74
N GLY A 27 -13.92 2.11 5.50
CA GLY A 27 -13.13 2.89 6.45
C GLY A 27 -11.61 2.72 6.25
N PRO A 28 -10.81 3.67 6.77
CA PRO A 28 -9.35 3.68 6.58
C PRO A 28 -8.64 2.50 7.24
N ASP A 29 -9.13 2.07 8.40
CA ASP A 29 -8.53 0.99 9.17
C ASP A 29 -8.96 -0.41 8.65
N HIS A 30 -9.92 -0.54 7.73
CA HIS A 30 -10.41 -1.86 7.34
C HIS A 30 -9.30 -2.73 6.70
N PRO A 31 -9.21 -4.04 7.00
CA PRO A 31 -8.14 -4.91 6.47
C PRO A 31 -7.97 -4.89 4.95
N ASP A 32 -9.07 -4.72 4.20
CA ASP A 32 -9.04 -4.59 2.75
C ASP A 32 -8.53 -3.21 2.30
N THR A 33 -8.88 -2.14 3.01
CA THR A 33 -8.32 -0.81 2.78
C THR A 33 -6.81 -0.81 3.01
N LEU A 34 -6.34 -1.39 4.11
CA LEU A 34 -4.90 -1.56 4.40
C LEU A 34 -4.18 -2.44 3.35
N THR A 35 -4.92 -3.32 2.67
CA THR A 35 -4.40 -4.11 1.53
C THR A 35 -4.24 -3.24 0.29
N SER A 36 -5.21 -2.38 0.00
CA SER A 36 -5.12 -1.37 -1.06
C SER A 36 -3.96 -0.40 -0.81
N VAL A 37 -3.76 0.08 0.43
CA VAL A 37 -2.62 0.94 0.81
C VAL A 37 -1.28 0.24 0.52
N ASN A 38 -1.10 -1.00 0.97
CA ASN A 38 0.15 -1.75 0.72
C ASN A 38 0.43 -1.98 -0.78
N ASN A 39 -0.62 -2.18 -1.58
CA ASN A 39 -0.48 -2.34 -3.03
C ASN A 39 -0.05 -1.03 -3.70
N LEU A 40 -0.66 0.09 -3.32
CA LEU A 40 -0.25 1.42 -3.81
C LEU A 40 1.21 1.70 -3.43
N ALA A 41 1.60 1.40 -2.20
CA ALA A 41 2.98 1.54 -1.72
C ALA A 41 3.98 0.75 -2.59
N THR A 42 3.61 -0.47 -2.99
CA THR A 42 4.44 -1.30 -3.88
C THR A 42 4.60 -0.67 -5.26
N VAL A 43 3.53 -0.09 -5.83
CA VAL A 43 3.59 0.61 -7.12
C VAL A 43 4.45 1.88 -7.04
N LEU A 44 4.33 2.64 -5.95
CA LEU A 44 5.17 3.82 -5.74
C LEU A 44 6.66 3.45 -5.65
N LYS A 45 6.98 2.33 -4.99
CA LYS A 45 8.35 1.81 -4.94
C LYS A 45 8.90 1.47 -6.32
N THR A 46 8.13 0.78 -7.17
CA THR A 46 8.60 0.43 -8.52
C THR A 46 8.79 1.63 -9.44
N GLN A 47 8.19 2.78 -9.09
CA GLN A 47 8.42 4.06 -9.74
C GLN A 47 9.59 4.87 -9.15
N GLY A 48 10.23 4.39 -8.08
CA GLY A 48 11.30 5.11 -7.37
C GLY A 48 10.80 6.20 -6.42
N LYS A 49 9.49 6.24 -6.11
CA LYS A 49 8.89 7.15 -5.12
C LYS A 49 8.98 6.54 -3.72
N TYR A 50 10.22 6.39 -3.22
CA TYR A 50 10.49 5.66 -1.97
C TYR A 50 9.86 6.33 -0.74
N ASP A 51 9.95 7.66 -0.60
CA ASP A 51 9.39 8.37 0.55
C ASP A 51 7.86 8.17 0.67
N GLU A 52 7.14 8.28 -0.44
CA GLU A 52 5.69 8.09 -0.47
C GLU A 52 5.31 6.60 -0.23
N SER A 53 6.09 5.69 -0.80
CA SER A 53 5.94 4.24 -0.57
C SER A 53 6.15 3.88 0.90
N GLU A 54 7.14 4.48 1.56
CA GLU A 54 7.45 4.24 2.97
C GLU A 54 6.29 4.65 3.88
N VAL A 55 5.77 5.87 3.69
CA VAL A 55 4.62 6.38 4.44
C VAL A 55 3.42 5.43 4.31
N MET A 56 3.14 4.96 3.10
CA MET A 56 2.02 4.04 2.84
C MET A 56 2.26 2.66 3.49
N HIS A 57 3.47 2.11 3.38
CA HIS A 57 3.80 0.83 4.03
C HIS A 57 3.72 0.91 5.56
N ARG A 58 4.16 2.02 6.18
CA ARG A 58 4.02 2.24 7.63
C ARG A 58 2.55 2.31 8.04
N HIS A 59 1.74 3.10 7.33
CA HIS A 59 0.31 3.19 7.63
C HIS A 59 -0.38 1.82 7.56
N ALA A 60 -0.07 1.02 6.53
CA ALA A 60 -0.61 -0.33 6.39
C ALA A 60 -0.14 -1.29 7.50
N LEU A 61 1.10 -1.14 7.98
CA LEU A 61 1.65 -1.93 9.09
C LEU A 61 0.96 -1.57 10.40
N GLU A 62 0.90 -0.29 10.76
CA GLU A 62 0.29 0.20 12.00
C GLU A 62 -1.19 -0.21 12.09
N GLY A 63 -1.95 -0.08 11.01
CA GLY A 63 -3.35 -0.52 10.97
C GLY A 63 -3.50 -2.03 11.17
N ARG A 64 -2.62 -2.83 10.56
CA ARG A 64 -2.65 -4.29 10.71
C ARG A 64 -2.22 -4.75 12.10
N GLU A 65 -1.21 -4.12 12.69
CA GLU A 65 -0.80 -4.38 14.08
C GLU A 65 -1.95 -4.13 15.04
N LYS A 66 -2.67 -3.00 14.89
CA LYS A 66 -3.81 -2.64 15.73
C LYS A 66 -4.97 -3.63 15.63
N ILE A 67 -5.23 -4.20 14.46
CA ILE A 67 -6.43 -5.00 14.19
C ILE A 67 -6.18 -6.50 14.32
N LEU A 68 -5.04 -6.96 13.82
CA LEU A 68 -4.70 -8.38 13.70
C LEU A 68 -3.62 -8.81 14.70
N GLY A 69 -2.90 -7.86 15.28
CA GLY A 69 -1.72 -8.10 16.10
C GLY A 69 -0.42 -8.19 15.30
N PRO A 70 0.74 -8.06 15.98
CA PRO A 70 2.06 -8.07 15.36
C PRO A 70 2.44 -9.42 14.72
N ASP A 71 1.97 -10.53 15.30
CA ASP A 71 2.33 -11.88 14.85
C ASP A 71 1.49 -12.38 13.67
N HIS A 72 0.48 -11.62 13.25
CA HIS A 72 -0.37 -12.03 12.15
C HIS A 72 0.40 -12.03 10.81
N PRO A 73 0.25 -13.05 9.94
CA PRO A 73 1.01 -13.15 8.68
C PRO A 73 0.95 -11.91 7.78
N LYS A 74 -0.22 -11.26 7.71
CA LYS A 74 -0.39 -10.01 6.95
C LYS A 74 0.40 -8.83 7.54
N THR A 75 0.55 -8.79 8.86
CA THR A 75 1.33 -7.76 9.56
C THR A 75 2.81 -7.96 9.27
N GLN A 76 3.30 -9.19 9.42
CA GLN A 76 4.67 -9.57 9.07
C GLN A 76 5.01 -9.31 7.60
N LEU A 77 4.09 -9.58 6.68
CA LEU A 77 4.27 -9.25 5.26
C LEU A 77 4.45 -7.74 5.04
N SER A 78 3.71 -6.92 5.78
CA SER A 78 3.81 -5.45 5.68
C SER A 78 5.15 -4.95 6.20
N ALA A 79 5.60 -5.49 7.33
CA ALA A 79 6.93 -5.20 7.89
C ALA A 79 8.05 -5.63 6.92
N ASN A 80 7.94 -6.80 6.29
CA ASN A 80 8.90 -7.25 5.28
C ASN A 80 8.95 -6.36 4.04
N ASN A 81 7.80 -5.81 3.61
CA ASN A 81 7.78 -4.89 2.48
C ASN A 81 8.44 -3.55 2.84
N LEU A 82 8.20 -3.06 4.06
CA LEU A 82 8.83 -1.85 4.59
C LEU A 82 10.35 -2.03 4.78
N ALA A 83 10.80 -3.20 5.23
CA ALA A 83 12.23 -3.50 5.37
C ALA A 83 12.98 -3.64 4.03
N ARG A 84 12.24 -3.78 2.92
CA ARG A 84 12.77 -3.95 1.55
C ARG A 84 12.46 -2.74 0.65
N LEU A 85 12.18 -1.60 1.26
CA LEU A 85 12.10 -0.30 0.58
C LEU A 85 13.51 0.18 0.26
#